data_AF-A0A1B0APX7-F1
#
_entry.id   AF-A0A1B0APX7-F1
#
_cell.length_a   1.000
_cell.length_b   1.000
_cell.length_c   1.000
_cell.angle_alpha   90.00
_cell.angle_beta   90.00
_cell.angle_gamma   90.00
#
_symmetry.space_group_name_H-M   'P 1'
#
loop_
_entity.id
_entity.type
_entity.pdbx_description
1 polymer ?
#
loop_
_entity_poly.entity_id
_entity_poly.type
_entity_poly.pdbx_seq_one_letter_code
_entity_poly.pdbx_strand_id
1 'polypeptide(L)'
;MYDGPSTSRDAVLIRQVEQLQEELDVLKRCKGQKVDSTESEVDKIVQINFNEIYTSKSLIDSRAKYKVLGCELSPKGKMVEYVSVLIFAARSLLTLFNIMLSATPNTSHKGDPSE
;
A
#
# COMPACT_ATOMS: atom_id res chain seq x y z
N MET A 1 -11.40 -14.10 37.74
CA MET A 1 -11.84 -14.86 36.55
C MET A 1 -11.18 -14.19 35.36
N TYR A 2 -10.17 -14.83 34.75
CA TYR A 2 -9.57 -14.33 33.52
C TYR A 2 -10.39 -14.87 32.35
N ASP A 3 -11.06 -13.99 31.64
CA ASP A 3 -11.72 -14.33 30.38
C ASP A 3 -10.65 -14.83 29.40
N GLY A 4 -10.85 -16.06 28.90
CA GLY A 4 -9.95 -16.70 27.96
C GLY A 4 -9.90 -15.98 26.61
N PRO A 5 -8.83 -16.18 25.83
CA PRO A 5 -8.70 -15.58 24.52
C PRO A 5 -9.86 -16.07 23.64
N SER A 6 -10.56 -15.13 23.02
CA SER A 6 -11.63 -15.40 22.05
C SER A 6 -11.01 -16.11 20.83
N THR A 7 -10.98 -17.44 20.89
CA THR A 7 -10.13 -18.36 20.13
C THR A 7 -10.36 -18.40 18.60
N SER A 8 -11.25 -17.59 18.06
CA SER A 8 -11.55 -17.55 16.62
C SER A 8 -10.98 -16.31 15.92
N ARG A 9 -11.18 -15.11 16.46
CA ARG A 9 -10.73 -13.86 15.81
C ARG A 9 -9.21 -13.68 15.87
N ASP A 10 -8.60 -13.99 17.00
CA ASP A 10 -7.15 -13.87 17.17
C ASP A 10 -6.42 -14.89 16.29
N ALA A 11 -6.97 -16.10 16.15
CA ALA A 11 -6.42 -17.11 15.27
C ALA A 11 -6.50 -16.73 13.78
N VAL A 12 -7.57 -16.04 13.36
CA VAL A 12 -7.68 -15.49 12.00
C VAL A 12 -6.65 -14.39 11.77
N LEU A 13 -6.51 -13.45 12.71
CA LEU A 13 -5.54 -12.35 12.60
C LEU A 13 -4.10 -12.86 12.54
N ILE A 14 -3.76 -13.87 13.35
CA ILE A 14 -2.42 -14.48 13.35
C ILE A 14 -2.12 -15.10 11.97
N ARG A 15 -3.04 -15.89 11.42
CA ARG A 15 -2.87 -16.49 10.07
C ARG A 15 -2.71 -15.43 8.98
N GLN A 16 -3.43 -14.32 9.11
CA GLN A 16 -3.39 -13.24 8.13
C GLN A 16 -2.07 -12.46 8.19
N VAL A 17 -1.51 -12.29 9.38
CA VAL A 17 -0.17 -11.71 9.57
C VAL A 17 0.90 -12.64 9.02
N GLU A 18 0.82 -13.94 9.29
CA GLU A 18 1.76 -14.94 8.77
C GLU A 18 1.77 -14.96 7.23
N GLN A 19 0.59 -14.94 6.61
CA GLN A 19 0.45 -14.89 5.16
C GLN A 19 1.07 -13.60 4.56
N LEU A 20 0.81 -12.45 5.17
CA LEU A 20 1.40 -11.18 4.73
C LEU A 20 2.92 -11.14 4.89
N GLN A 21 3.45 -11.81 5.92
CA GLN A 21 4.89 -11.92 6.14
C GLN A 21 5.55 -12.74 5.03
N GLU A 22 4.92 -13.84 4.62
CA GLU A 22 5.39 -14.71 3.54
C GLU A 22 5.35 -14.02 2.18
N GLU A 23 4.26 -13.30 1.87
CA GLU A 23 4.14 -12.49 0.66
C GLU A 23 5.19 -11.37 0.61
N LEU A 24 5.49 -10.73 1.74
CA LEU A 24 6.52 -9.70 1.83
C LEU A 24 7.92 -10.28 1.60
N ASP A 25 8.21 -11.47 2.10
CA ASP A 25 9.50 -12.13 1.91
C ASP A 25 9.67 -12.67 0.48
N VAL A 26 8.59 -13.13 -0.18
CA VAL A 26 8.59 -13.39 -1.63
C VAL A 26 8.90 -12.10 -2.40
N LEU A 27 8.23 -10.99 -2.07
CA LEU A 27 8.44 -9.71 -2.75
C LEU A 27 9.86 -9.17 -2.56
N LYS A 28 10.46 -9.35 -1.37
CA LYS A 28 11.87 -8.99 -1.11
C LYS A 28 12.83 -9.84 -1.93
N ARG A 29 12.57 -11.14 -2.11
CA ARG A 29 13.39 -12.02 -2.97
C ARG A 29 13.29 -11.63 -4.44
N CYS A 30 12.14 -11.16 -4.90
CA CYS A 30 11.94 -10.67 -6.27
C CYS A 30 12.55 -9.28 -6.51
N LYS A 31 12.80 -8.48 -5.45
CA LYS A 31 13.55 -7.22 -5.57
C LYS A 31 15.04 -7.50 -5.79
N GLY A 32 15.42 -7.68 -7.05
CA GLY A 32 16.81 -7.80 -7.47
C GLY A 32 17.08 -8.81 -8.56
N GLN A 33 16.06 -9.55 -9.02
CA GLN A 33 16.24 -10.44 -10.15
C GLN A 33 16.33 -9.60 -11.43
N LYS A 34 17.56 -9.47 -11.94
CA LYS A 34 17.82 -8.97 -13.29
C LYS A 34 17.12 -9.95 -14.23
N VAL A 35 15.97 -9.53 -14.75
CA VAL A 35 15.22 -10.29 -15.75
C VAL A 35 16.16 -10.49 -16.93
N ASP A 36 16.51 -11.75 -17.18
CA ASP A 36 17.31 -12.15 -18.31
C ASP A 36 16.60 -11.65 -19.57
N SER A 37 17.33 -10.98 -20.45
CA SER A 37 16.81 -10.18 -21.56
C SER A 37 16.22 -11.00 -22.72
N THR A 38 15.58 -12.13 -22.39
CA THR A 38 14.85 -13.00 -23.32
C THR A 38 13.34 -12.96 -23.10
N GLU A 39 12.81 -11.92 -22.44
CA GLU A 39 11.37 -11.62 -22.52
C GLU A 39 11.04 -11.16 -23.94
N SER A 40 10.11 -11.87 -24.57
CA SER A 40 9.62 -11.54 -25.90
C SER A 40 9.02 -10.13 -25.86
N GLU A 41 9.17 -9.31 -26.92
CA GLU A 41 8.70 -7.91 -26.89
C GLU A 41 7.22 -7.75 -26.49
N VAL A 42 6.43 -8.80 -26.70
CA VAL A 42 5.03 -8.93 -26.30
C VAL A 42 4.84 -8.93 -24.77
N ASP A 43 5.78 -9.48 -23.99
CA ASP A 43 5.68 -9.57 -22.52
C ASP A 43 5.76 -8.19 -21.83
N LYS A 44 6.21 -7.16 -22.58
CA LYS A 44 6.29 -5.75 -22.15
C LYS A 44 4.97 -5.01 -22.25
N ILE A 45 3.94 -5.61 -22.86
CA ILE A 45 2.62 -4.98 -22.97
C ILE A 45 1.89 -5.11 -21.64
N VAL A 46 1.74 -3.97 -20.95
CA VAL A 46 1.06 -3.89 -19.66
C VAL A 46 -0.17 -2.98 -19.75
N GLN A 47 -1.22 -3.37 -19.06
CA GLN A 47 -2.35 -2.51 -18.74
C GLN A 47 -2.01 -1.66 -17.52
N ILE A 48 -2.09 -0.34 -17.67
CA ILE A 48 -1.95 0.59 -16.56
C ILE A 48 -3.33 0.88 -15.97
N ASN A 49 -3.47 0.64 -14.66
CA ASN A 49 -4.65 0.97 -13.89
C ASN A 49 -4.30 2.11 -12.92
N PHE A 50 -5.21 3.06 -12.79
CA PHE A 50 -5.16 4.07 -11.74
C PHE A 50 -6.40 3.93 -10.85
N ASN A 51 -6.23 4.08 -9.55
CA ASN A 51 -7.35 4.06 -8.62
C ASN A 51 -7.08 5.03 -7.46
N GLU A 52 -8.10 5.80 -7.09
CA GLU A 52 -8.06 6.66 -5.91
C GLU A 52 -8.80 5.96 -4.77
N ILE A 53 -8.09 5.71 -3.67
CA ILE A 53 -8.65 5.06 -2.48
C ILE A 53 -8.74 6.10 -1.37
N TYR A 54 -9.95 6.32 -0.85
CA TYR A 54 -10.16 7.20 0.29
C TYR A 54 -9.70 6.53 1.58
N THR A 55 -8.99 7.28 2.41
CA THR A 55 -8.53 6.80 3.71
C THR A 55 -9.62 7.01 4.77
N SER A 56 -9.45 6.39 5.94
CA SER A 56 -10.27 6.68 7.13
C SER A 56 -9.91 8.01 7.81
N LYS A 57 -8.95 8.77 7.26
CA LYS A 57 -8.35 9.98 7.87
C LYS A 57 -7.81 9.73 9.28
N SER A 58 -7.42 8.50 9.58
CA SER A 58 -6.95 8.12 10.91
C SER A 58 -5.44 8.17 10.98
N LEU A 59 -4.92 8.80 12.03
CA LEU A 59 -3.50 8.81 12.35
C LEU A 59 -3.13 7.52 13.07
N ILE A 60 -2.05 6.88 12.62
CA ILE A 60 -1.53 5.66 13.25
C ILE A 60 -0.15 5.96 13.80
N ASP A 61 0.02 5.91 15.12
CA ASP A 61 1.35 5.99 15.73
C ASP A 61 2.11 4.67 15.51
N SER A 62 3.16 4.72 14.70
CA SER A 62 4.00 3.56 14.41
C SER A 62 5.24 3.59 15.27
N ARG A 63 5.22 2.83 16.38
CA ARG A 63 6.39 2.65 17.25
C ARG A 63 7.60 2.09 16.50
N ALA A 64 7.38 1.20 15.53
CA ALA A 64 8.45 0.62 14.71
C ALA A 64 9.19 1.66 13.85
N LYS A 65 8.50 2.72 13.44
CA LYS A 65 9.07 3.79 12.62
C LYS A 65 9.32 5.09 13.39
N TYR A 66 8.99 5.12 14.68
CA TYR A 66 8.96 6.31 15.55
C TYR A 66 8.32 7.52 14.85
N LYS A 67 7.23 7.26 14.12
CA LYS A 67 6.54 8.25 13.26
C LYS A 67 5.05 8.01 13.26
N VAL A 68 4.29 9.09 13.18
CA VAL A 68 2.85 9.03 12.89
C VAL A 68 2.64 8.84 11.39
N LEU A 69 1.83 7.85 11.02
CA LEU A 69 1.44 7.51 9.65
C LEU A 69 0.04 8.08 9.34
N GLY A 70 -0.26 8.24 8.06
CA GLY A 70 -1.56 8.73 7.60
C GLY A 70 -1.63 10.25 7.45
N CYS A 71 -0.49 10.94 7.45
CA CYS A 71 -0.40 12.39 7.40
C CYS A 71 0.92 12.91 6.84
N GLU A 72 0.95 14.18 6.48
CA GLU A 72 2.16 14.95 6.17
C GLU A 72 2.20 16.29 6.90
N LEU A 73 3.37 16.91 6.93
CA LEU A 73 3.53 18.28 7.36
C LEU A 73 3.24 19.23 6.20
N SER A 74 2.22 20.06 6.35
CA SER A 74 1.95 21.16 5.43
C SER A 74 3.10 22.19 5.41
N PRO A 75 3.20 23.02 4.35
CA PRO A 75 4.18 24.12 4.31
C PRO A 75 4.09 25.10 5.48
N LYS A 76 2.92 25.17 6.15
CA LYS A 76 2.67 26.01 7.33
C LYS A 76 3.04 25.33 8.65
N GLY A 77 3.68 24.15 8.61
CA GLY A 77 4.08 23.37 9.79
C GLY A 77 2.94 22.66 10.50
N LYS A 78 1.73 22.66 9.93
CA LYS A 78 0.59 21.91 10.48
C LYS A 78 0.58 20.50 9.92
N MET A 79 0.32 19.52 10.79
CA MET A 79 0.09 18.13 10.39
C MET A 79 -1.28 18.02 9.71
N VAL A 80 -1.32 17.43 8.51
CA VAL A 80 -2.53 17.27 7.70
C VAL A 80 -2.69 15.80 7.33
N GLU A 81 -3.89 15.28 7.54
CA GLU A 81 -4.24 13.88 7.27
C GLU A 81 -4.34 13.62 5.76
N TYR A 82 -3.90 12.44 5.34
CA TYR A 82 -4.14 11.97 3.99
C TYR A 82 -5.62 11.66 3.81
N VAL A 83 -6.25 12.28 2.82
CA VAL A 83 -7.68 12.12 2.46
C VAL A 83 -7.87 10.92 1.55
N SER A 84 -6.97 10.78 0.59
CA SER A 84 -6.97 9.69 -0.38
C SER A 84 -5.54 9.31 -0.76
N VAL A 85 -5.39 8.16 -1.41
CA VAL A 85 -4.14 7.71 -2.02
C VAL A 85 -4.42 7.36 -3.47
N LEU A 86 -3.72 8.03 -4.39
CA LEU A 86 -3.75 7.71 -5.80
C LEU A 86 -2.72 6.61 -6.09
N ILE A 87 -3.19 5.47 -6.57
CA ILE A 87 -2.37 4.29 -6.85
C ILE A 87 -2.31 4.09 -8.36
N PHE A 88 -1.09 3.91 -8.87
CA PHE A 88 -0.85 3.43 -10.23
C PHE A 88 -0.30 2.01 -10.17
N ALA A 89 -0.90 1.10 -10.93
CA ALA A 89 -0.47 -0.28 -11.04
C ALA A 89 -0.37 -0.69 -12.50
N ALA A 90 0.56 -1.58 -12.80
CA ALA A 90 0.70 -2.25 -14.08
C ALA A 90 0.31 -3.72 -13.92
N ARG A 91 -0.48 -4.23 -14.86
CA ARG A 91 -0.79 -5.64 -15.01
C ARG A 91 -0.33 -6.08 -16.39
N SER A 92 0.57 -7.05 -16.48
CA SER A 92 0.87 -7.63 -17.80
C SER A 92 -0.31 -8.46 -18.29
N LEU A 93 -0.58 -8.36 -19.60
CA LEU A 93 -1.69 -9.04 -20.25
C LEU A 93 -1.34 -10.48 -20.64
N LEU A 94 -0.05 -10.79 -20.78
CA LEU A 94 0.44 -12.09 -21.26
C LEU A 94 1.11 -12.88 -20.14
N THR A 95 1.94 -12.22 -19.33
CA THR A 95 2.56 -12.82 -18.15
C THR A 95 1.78 -12.36 -16.93
N LEU A 96 1.39 -13.28 -16.05
CA LEU A 96 0.51 -12.96 -14.94
C LEU A 96 1.30 -12.31 -13.78
N PHE A 97 1.69 -11.05 -13.95
CA PHE A 97 2.26 -10.22 -12.89
C PHE A 97 1.48 -8.92 -12.73
N ASN A 98 1.33 -8.50 -11.48
CA ASN A 98 0.77 -7.22 -11.09
C ASN A 98 1.82 -6.47 -10.27
N ILE A 99 2.16 -5.25 -10.65
CA ILE A 99 3.14 -4.43 -9.95
C ILE A 99 2.52 -3.07 -9.67
N MET A 100 2.61 -2.61 -8.41
CA MET A 100 2.32 -1.23 -8.08
C MET A 100 3.49 -0.35 -8.53
N LEU A 101 3.21 0.62 -9.38
CA LEU A 101 4.19 1.57 -9.91
C LEU A 101 4.41 2.74 -8.95
N SER A 102 3.32 3.28 -8.42
CA SER A 102 3.38 4.39 -7.46
C SER A 102 2.13 4.44 -6.59
N ALA A 103 2.29 5.01 -5.40
CA ALA A 103 1.21 5.33 -4.48
C ALA A 103 1.50 6.72 -3.90
N THR A 104 0.68 7.70 -4.26
CA THR A 104 0.85 9.09 -3.87
C THR A 104 -0.30 9.51 -2.96
N PRO A 105 -0.03 9.83 -1.68
CA PRO A 105 -1.06 10.32 -0.79
C PRO A 105 -1.48 11.75 -1.18
N ASN A 106 -2.74 12.08 -0.93
CA ASN A 106 -3.31 13.39 -1.18
C ASN A 106 -3.91 13.94 0.11
N THR A 107 -3.58 15.19 0.44
CA THR A 107 -4.10 15.94 1.59
C THR A 107 -5.19 16.95 1.23
N SER A 108 -5.43 17.18 -0.07
CA SER A 108 -6.42 18.14 -0.53
C SER A 108 -7.84 17.59 -0.35
N HIS A 109 -8.62 18.26 0.51
CA HIS A 109 -10.07 18.18 0.46
C HIS A 109 -10.54 18.96 -0.76
N LYS A 110 -10.66 18.32 -1.93
CA LYS A 110 -11.38 18.96 -3.04
C LYS A 110 -12.85 19.14 -2.62
N GLY A 111 -13.12 20.36 -2.16
CA GLY A 111 -14.37 20.79 -1.54
C GLY A 111 -14.30 22.18 -0.90
N ASP A 112 -13.16 22.89 -0.97
CA ASP A 112 -13.14 24.34 -0.69
C ASP A 112 -13.04 25.11 -2.03
N PRO A 113 -14.10 25.81 -2.47
CA PRO A 113 -14.10 26.60 -3.70
C PRO A 113 -13.34 27.94 -3.59
N SER A 114 -12.51 28.13 -2.56
CA SER A 114 -11.96 29.44 -2.19
C SER A 114 -10.43 29.61 -2.29
N GLU A 115 -9.72 28.72 -3.00
CA GLU A 115 -8.36 29.03 -3.48
C GLU A 115 -8.35 29.59 -4.92
#